data_AF-A0A8W8K817-F1
#
_entry.id   AF-A0A8W8K817-F1
#
_cell.length_a   1.000
_cell.length_b   1.000
_cell.length_c   1.000
_cell.angle_alpha   90.00
_cell.angle_beta   90.00
_cell.angle_gamma   90.00
#
_symmetry.space_group_name_H-M   'P 1'
#
loop_
_entity.id
_entity.type
_entity.pdbx_description
1 polymer ?
#
loop_
_entity_poly.entity_id
_entity_poly.type
_entity_poly.pdbx_seq_one_letter_code
_entity_poly.pdbx_strand_id
1 'polypeptide(L)'
;GCLVGIGFDFILAYGLHRLYKRALRSAINIENVQKYSIDRELSKKLEDAPYSVIPYGCIEGVIYPAGATLKSNFNLEKEGVMQHTSLVEHKSRRVQGIWSDVKNVIRDTLEMIPFYLVPHGEGLHTTKVLVTEPNSAHHIDEELSVTHENFIQTPSDIIKKGMELISGEVHKGYQETEKMLLVGRHLMAIGKLVKEGEEIKMMPPSSDFRYILSQKTKDELVRLHRNKATIYKVLVGVLGVAGATLICVLVYRYYKKIKNYKDEQRRKEEFQRLRDREEQRRARIAHRRNPETLLSNTNSDTSDNDWDQSKCVVCLTNEREVVLLNCGHVCVCGDCAFALPEPKKCPVCRERVERFVTTFTP
;
A
#
# COMPACT_ATOMS: atom_id res chain seq x y z
N GLY A 1 -10.18 -8.27 -8.90
CA GLY A 1 -9.96 -8.05 -7.46
C GLY A 1 -8.51 -7.66 -7.19
N CYS A 2 -7.65 -8.62 -6.86
CA CYS A 2 -6.29 -8.37 -6.34
C CYS A 2 -5.35 -7.59 -7.28
N LEU A 3 -5.39 -7.84 -8.59
CA LEU A 3 -4.57 -7.09 -9.56
C LEU A 3 -4.91 -5.60 -9.64
N VAL A 4 -6.19 -5.25 -9.45
CA VAL A 4 -6.66 -3.85 -9.44
C VAL A 4 -6.21 -3.14 -8.16
N GLY A 5 -6.23 -3.85 -7.02
CA GLY A 5 -5.72 -3.33 -5.75
C GLY A 5 -4.22 -3.03 -5.78
N ILE A 6 -3.42 -3.93 -6.34
CA ILE A 6 -1.96 -3.73 -6.48
C ILE A 6 -1.66 -2.50 -7.37
N GLY A 7 -2.39 -2.35 -8.49
CA GLY A 7 -2.23 -1.18 -9.36
C GLY A 7 -2.53 0.14 -8.65
N PHE A 8 -3.59 0.17 -7.84
CA PHE A 8 -3.94 1.34 -7.04
C PHE A 8 -2.89 1.65 -5.96
N ASP A 9 -2.36 0.64 -5.28
CA ASP A 9 -1.30 0.81 -4.27
C ASP A 9 -0.03 1.44 -4.85
N PHE A 10 0.39 1.01 -6.06
CA PHE A 10 1.55 1.61 -6.73
C PHE A 10 1.31 3.07 -7.12
N ILE A 11 0.11 3.40 -7.63
CA ILE A 11 -0.25 4.79 -7.97
C ILE A 11 -0.27 5.66 -6.72
N LEU A 12 -0.86 5.16 -5.63
CA LEU A 12 -0.91 5.86 -4.35
C LEU A 12 0.50 6.06 -3.76
N ALA A 13 1.33 5.01 -3.74
CA ALA A 13 2.70 5.08 -3.27
C ALA A 13 3.55 6.05 -4.11
N TYR A 14 3.37 6.06 -5.44
CA TYR A 14 4.03 7.01 -6.33
C TYR A 14 3.58 8.45 -6.06
N GLY A 15 2.28 8.68 -5.89
CA GLY A 15 1.71 9.98 -5.51
C GLY A 15 2.28 10.50 -4.19
N LEU A 16 2.30 9.65 -3.16
CA LEU A 16 2.87 9.98 -1.84
C LEU A 16 4.38 10.22 -1.92
N HIS A 17 5.11 9.45 -2.74
CA HIS A 17 6.54 9.68 -2.96
C HIS A 17 6.79 11.02 -3.66
N ARG A 18 5.92 11.44 -4.59
CA ARG A 18 5.98 12.77 -5.21
C ARG A 18 5.73 13.88 -4.18
N LEU A 19 4.76 13.69 -3.28
CA LEU A 19 4.50 14.63 -2.17
C LEU A 19 5.68 14.71 -1.19
N TYR A 20 6.27 13.56 -0.83
CA TYR A 20 7.51 13.49 -0.06
C TYR A 20 8.63 14.32 -0.72
N LYS A 21 8.92 14.06 -2.00
CA LYS A 21 9.96 14.79 -2.74
C LYS A 21 9.67 16.28 -2.87
N ARG A 22 8.40 16.69 -2.95
CA ARG A 22 7.98 18.10 -2.97
C ARG A 22 8.22 18.75 -1.60
N ALA A 23 7.72 18.15 -0.53
CA ALA A 23 7.89 18.66 0.83
C ALA A 23 9.36 18.76 1.24
N LEU A 24 10.17 17.75 0.90
CA LEU A 24 11.61 17.76 1.17
C LEU A 24 12.34 18.86 0.38
N ARG A 25 12.04 19.03 -0.91
CA ARG A 25 12.61 20.12 -1.71
C ARG A 25 12.25 21.50 -1.16
N SER A 26 10.99 21.70 -0.77
CA SER A 26 10.57 22.95 -0.12
C SER A 26 11.37 23.20 1.16
N ALA A 27 11.54 22.20 2.02
CA ALA A 27 12.34 22.35 3.25
C ALA A 27 13.79 22.75 2.95
N ILE A 28 14.46 22.07 2.02
CA ILE A 28 15.85 22.34 1.63
C ILE A 28 15.99 23.74 1.01
N ASN A 29 15.08 24.12 0.12
CA ASN A 29 15.11 25.44 -0.52
C ASN A 29 14.91 26.57 0.49
N ILE A 30 14.00 26.39 1.46
CA ILE A 30 13.79 27.38 2.53
C ILE A 30 14.99 27.39 3.48
N GLU A 31 15.59 26.25 3.80
CA GLU A 31 16.76 26.18 4.68
C GLU A 31 17.97 26.90 4.07
N ASN A 32 18.24 26.66 2.79
CA ASN A 32 19.40 27.20 2.07
C ASN A 32 19.25 28.66 1.63
N VAL A 33 18.05 29.25 1.74
CA VAL A 33 17.87 30.65 1.33
C VAL A 33 18.65 31.60 2.24
N GLN A 34 19.39 32.53 1.63
CA GLN A 34 20.13 33.55 2.38
C GLN A 34 19.14 34.51 3.05
N LYS A 35 19.31 34.70 4.36
CA LYS A 35 18.56 35.66 5.16
C LYS A 35 19.29 37.00 5.15
N TYR A 36 18.53 38.08 4.99
CA TYR A 36 18.99 39.46 5.02
C TYR A 36 18.22 40.24 6.09
N SER A 37 18.94 41.04 6.87
CA SER A 37 18.36 42.03 7.78
C SER A 37 17.85 43.23 6.99
N ILE A 38 16.77 43.87 7.48
CA ILE A 38 16.24 45.10 6.89
C ILE A 38 17.05 46.28 7.43
N ASP A 39 18.22 46.51 6.86
CA ASP A 39 19.16 47.55 7.26
C ASP A 39 19.84 48.22 6.06
N ARG A 40 20.76 49.15 6.34
CA ARG A 40 21.55 49.83 5.29
C ARG A 40 22.46 48.88 4.53
N GLU A 41 22.85 47.73 5.10
CA GLU A 41 23.69 46.75 4.41
C GLU A 41 22.90 46.03 3.31
N LEU A 42 21.62 45.76 3.52
CA LEU A 42 20.75 45.21 2.47
C LEU A 42 20.69 46.13 1.25
N SER A 43 20.57 47.45 1.47
CA SER A 43 20.57 48.44 0.38
C SER A 43 21.88 48.41 -0.41
N LYS A 44 23.04 48.35 0.29
CA LYS A 44 24.36 48.23 -0.35
C LYS A 44 24.53 46.92 -1.11
N LYS A 45 24.12 45.78 -0.51
CA LYS A 45 24.18 44.47 -1.17
C LYS A 45 23.33 44.40 -2.43
N LEU A 46 22.21 45.12 -2.47
CA LEU A 46 21.43 45.27 -3.68
C LEU A 46 22.15 46.14 -4.70
N GLU A 47 22.72 47.29 -4.32
CA GLU A 47 23.51 48.13 -5.25
C GLU A 47 24.71 47.39 -5.86
N ASP A 48 25.40 46.56 -5.07
CA ASP A 48 26.53 45.76 -5.50
C ASP A 48 26.12 44.56 -6.38
N ALA A 49 24.84 44.17 -6.33
CA ALA A 49 24.33 43.03 -7.09
C ALA A 49 24.09 43.39 -8.57
N PRO A 50 24.26 42.43 -9.50
CA PRO A 50 23.97 42.67 -10.90
C PRO A 50 22.51 43.10 -11.09
N TYR A 51 22.31 44.22 -11.78
CA TYR A 51 20.99 44.83 -12.03
C TYR A 51 20.23 45.27 -10.78
N SER A 52 20.91 45.40 -9.63
CA SER A 52 20.30 45.73 -8.35
C SER A 52 19.26 44.72 -7.86
N VAL A 53 19.47 43.44 -8.19
CA VAL A 53 18.53 42.35 -7.96
C VAL A 53 19.19 41.20 -7.20
N ILE A 54 18.53 40.75 -6.13
CA ILE A 54 18.77 39.44 -5.51
C ILE A 54 17.63 38.51 -5.95
N PRO A 55 17.91 37.44 -6.73
CA PRO A 55 16.87 36.64 -7.37
C PRO A 55 16.02 35.85 -6.37
N TYR A 56 16.62 35.48 -5.22
CA TYR A 56 15.94 34.73 -4.17
C TYR A 56 16.58 35.02 -2.81
N GLY A 57 15.86 35.71 -1.94
CA GLY A 57 16.31 36.10 -0.60
C GLY A 57 15.17 36.07 0.41
N CYS A 58 15.53 35.91 1.68
CA CYS A 58 14.60 35.93 2.81
C CYS A 58 14.81 37.18 3.64
N ILE A 59 13.73 37.89 3.96
CA ILE A 59 13.71 38.98 4.94
C ILE A 59 12.66 38.70 6.01
N GLU A 60 12.91 39.18 7.21
CA GLU A 60 11.96 39.13 8.32
C GLU A 60 11.77 40.54 8.85
N GLY A 61 10.52 40.92 9.07
CA GLY A 61 10.17 42.26 9.52
C GLY A 61 8.81 42.31 10.18
N VAL A 62 8.42 43.51 10.57
CA VAL A 62 7.10 43.85 11.08
C VAL A 62 6.29 44.45 9.95
N ILE A 63 5.01 44.11 9.87
CA ILE A 63 4.08 44.65 8.88
C ILE A 63 3.77 46.11 9.21
N TYR A 64 4.04 47.00 8.26
CA TYR A 64 3.76 48.44 8.33
C TYR A 64 2.94 48.91 7.11
N PRO A 65 1.78 49.55 7.28
CA PRO A 65 0.92 49.92 6.16
C PRO A 65 1.53 51.07 5.34
N ALA A 66 1.37 51.04 4.01
CA ALA A 66 1.80 52.16 3.17
C ALA A 66 0.77 53.32 3.12
N GLY A 67 -0.48 53.05 3.49
CA GLY A 67 -1.59 54.00 3.48
C GLY A 67 -2.58 53.72 4.60
N ALA A 68 -3.84 54.07 4.40
CA ALA A 68 -4.92 53.80 5.35
C ALA A 68 -5.11 52.29 5.55
N THR A 69 -5.19 51.84 6.80
CA THR A 69 -5.36 50.44 7.18
C THR A 69 -6.77 49.93 6.88
N LEU A 70 -6.90 48.62 6.62
CA LEU A 70 -8.19 47.95 6.57
C LEU A 70 -8.64 47.68 8.00
N LYS A 71 -9.85 48.10 8.34
CA LYS A 71 -10.46 47.84 9.65
C LYS A 71 -11.30 46.58 9.57
N SER A 72 -11.23 45.74 10.61
CA SER A 72 -12.14 44.60 10.71
C SER A 72 -13.58 45.08 10.77
N ASN A 73 -14.46 44.37 10.06
CA ASN A 73 -15.90 44.63 10.05
C ASN A 73 -16.58 44.26 11.37
N PHE A 74 -15.93 43.41 12.18
CA PHE A 74 -16.49 42.83 13.41
C PHE A 74 -15.74 43.23 14.68
N ASN A 75 -14.50 43.74 14.56
CA ASN A 75 -13.69 44.19 15.69
C ASN A 75 -12.93 45.48 15.34
N LEU A 76 -13.43 46.62 15.80
CA LEU A 76 -12.89 47.95 15.49
C LEU A 76 -11.45 48.18 15.98
N GLU A 77 -10.93 47.36 16.91
CA GLU A 77 -9.55 47.47 17.41
C GLU A 77 -8.53 46.78 16.49
N LYS A 78 -8.99 45.92 15.57
CA LYS A 78 -8.12 45.17 14.67
C LYS A 78 -7.98 45.87 13.34
N GLU A 79 -6.74 46.20 13.02
CA GLU A 79 -6.36 46.81 11.74
C GLU A 79 -5.36 45.91 11.00
N GLY A 80 -5.49 45.84 9.67
CA GLY A 80 -4.71 44.95 8.82
C GLY A 80 -4.37 45.55 7.46
N VAL A 81 -3.50 44.85 6.75
CA VAL A 81 -3.09 45.19 5.38
C VAL A 81 -3.74 44.30 4.33
N MET A 82 -4.35 43.20 4.77
CA MET A 82 -5.11 42.26 3.94
C MET A 82 -6.30 41.77 4.75
N GLN A 83 -7.47 41.69 4.11
CA GLN A 83 -8.72 41.25 4.72
C GLN A 83 -9.42 40.30 3.77
N HIS A 84 -9.62 39.07 4.22
CA HIS A 84 -10.38 38.04 3.53
C HIS A 84 -11.70 37.86 4.26
N THR A 85 -12.82 38.13 3.59
CA THR A 85 -14.16 37.83 4.12
C THR A 85 -14.85 36.79 3.26
N SER A 86 -15.42 35.78 3.91
CA SER A 86 -16.19 34.76 3.22
C SER A 86 -17.49 34.42 3.95
N LEU A 87 -18.54 34.19 3.16
CA LEU A 87 -19.84 33.72 3.61
C LEU A 87 -20.16 32.42 2.87
N VAL A 88 -20.25 31.32 3.60
CA VAL A 88 -20.44 29.98 3.05
C VAL A 88 -21.73 29.37 3.60
N GLU A 89 -22.63 29.00 2.69
CA GLU A 89 -23.79 28.17 3.01
C GLU A 89 -23.35 26.70 3.11
N HIS A 90 -23.75 26.04 4.19
CA HIS A 90 -23.55 24.61 4.40
C HIS A 90 -24.87 23.88 4.20
N LYS A 91 -24.88 22.90 3.28
CA LYS A 91 -26.03 22.03 3.02
C LYS A 91 -25.61 20.58 2.89
N SER A 92 -26.54 19.65 3.04
CA SER A 92 -26.37 18.24 2.69
C SER A 92 -27.32 17.89 1.56
N ARG A 93 -26.81 17.20 0.54
CA ARG A 93 -27.62 16.69 -0.57
C ARG A 93 -27.52 15.17 -0.61
N ARG A 94 -28.63 14.51 -0.91
CA ARG A 94 -28.68 13.07 -1.15
C ARG A 94 -28.41 12.78 -2.63
N VAL A 95 -27.27 12.15 -2.92
CA VAL A 95 -26.88 11.73 -4.28
C VAL A 95 -26.76 10.20 -4.29
N GLN A 96 -27.51 9.54 -5.16
CA GLN A 96 -27.56 8.06 -5.26
C GLN A 96 -27.81 7.36 -3.90
N GLY A 97 -28.67 7.95 -3.07
CA GLY A 97 -29.03 7.42 -1.76
C GLY A 97 -28.08 7.80 -0.62
N ILE A 98 -26.90 8.36 -0.91
CA ILE A 98 -25.87 8.74 0.07
C ILE A 98 -25.95 10.25 0.35
N TRP A 99 -25.94 10.63 1.63
CA TRP A 99 -25.83 12.04 2.03
C TRP A 99 -24.41 12.55 1.83
N SER A 100 -24.28 13.69 1.16
CA SER A 100 -23.02 14.38 0.92
C SER A 100 -23.13 15.84 1.35
N ASP A 101 -22.15 16.30 2.11
CA ASP A 101 -22.06 17.70 2.52
C ASP A 101 -21.53 18.55 1.37
N VAL A 102 -22.27 19.61 1.06
CA VAL A 102 -21.97 20.57 0.00
C VAL A 102 -21.84 21.94 0.63
N LYS A 103 -20.76 22.64 0.29
CA LYS A 103 -20.54 24.04 0.65
C LYS A 103 -20.81 24.89 -0.57
N ASN A 104 -21.60 25.94 -0.39
CA ASN A 104 -21.89 26.91 -1.43
C ASN A 104 -21.35 28.27 -0.98
N VAL A 105 -20.37 28.79 -1.72
CA VAL A 105 -19.72 30.06 -1.39
C VAL A 105 -20.60 31.20 -1.90
N ILE A 106 -21.21 31.94 -0.98
CA ILE A 106 -22.11 33.07 -1.30
C ILE A 106 -21.31 34.35 -1.52
N ARG A 107 -20.32 34.58 -0.66
CA ARG A 107 -19.42 35.73 -0.75
C ARG A 107 -18.00 35.27 -0.49
N ASP A 108 -17.08 35.76 -1.29
CA ASP A 108 -15.64 35.54 -1.12
C ASP A 108 -14.93 36.78 -1.65
N THR A 109 -14.35 37.57 -0.75
CA THR A 109 -13.72 38.85 -1.11
C THR A 109 -12.38 38.96 -0.40
N LEU A 110 -11.37 39.43 -1.15
CA LEU A 110 -10.02 39.68 -0.67
C LEU A 110 -9.67 41.13 -0.97
N GLU A 111 -9.56 41.93 0.09
CA GLU A 111 -9.11 43.31 0.02
C GLU A 111 -7.67 43.41 0.52
N MET A 112 -6.87 44.25 -0.16
CA MET A 112 -5.44 44.40 0.13
C MET A 112 -5.03 45.85 -0.06
N ILE A 113 -4.14 46.31 0.81
CA ILE A 113 -3.43 47.57 0.66
C ILE A 113 -1.93 47.31 0.55
N PRO A 114 -1.16 48.16 -0.14
CA PRO A 114 0.29 48.05 -0.14
C PRO A 114 0.85 48.20 1.27
N PHE A 115 1.89 47.41 1.59
CA PHE A 115 2.52 47.43 2.90
C PHE A 115 4.01 47.16 2.81
N TYR A 116 4.72 47.65 3.82
CA TYR A 116 6.15 47.49 3.97
C TYR A 116 6.45 46.45 5.06
N LEU A 117 7.61 45.81 4.93
CA LEU A 117 8.31 45.18 6.03
C LEU A 117 9.36 46.13 6.56
N VAL A 118 9.34 46.33 7.88
CA VAL A 118 10.27 47.18 8.60
C VAL A 118 11.03 46.35 9.65
N PRO A 119 12.25 46.74 10.05
CA PRO A 119 13.00 46.03 11.07
C PRO A 119 12.26 46.01 12.42
N HIS A 120 12.54 44.99 13.24
CA HIS A 120 12.02 44.92 14.61
C HIS A 120 12.62 46.03 15.47
N GLY A 121 11.77 46.87 16.06
CA GLY A 121 12.16 47.94 16.97
C GLY A 121 11.32 49.21 16.76
N GLU A 122 11.10 49.96 17.84
CA GLU A 122 10.44 51.26 17.78
C GLU A 122 11.43 52.32 17.31
N GLY A 123 11.18 52.92 16.14
CA GLY A 123 12.03 54.00 15.60
C GLY A 123 11.69 54.38 14.16
N LEU A 124 12.30 55.47 13.67
CA LEU A 124 12.17 55.88 12.28
C LEU A 124 12.88 54.85 11.39
N HIS A 125 12.09 54.06 10.66
CA HIS A 125 12.60 52.99 9.80
C HIS A 125 13.35 53.57 8.60
N THR A 126 14.69 53.66 8.71
CA THR A 126 15.55 54.18 7.62
C THR A 126 15.57 53.28 6.38
N THR A 127 15.21 52.00 6.54
CA THR A 127 15.11 51.04 5.44
C THR A 127 13.79 50.29 5.59
N LYS A 128 13.01 50.26 4.52
CA LYS A 128 11.71 49.60 4.42
C LYS A 128 11.66 48.82 3.12
N VAL A 129 11.01 47.65 3.13
CA VAL A 129 10.85 46.81 1.94
C VAL A 129 9.38 46.73 1.58
N LEU A 130 9.00 47.25 0.41
CA LEU A 130 7.64 47.18 -0.10
C LEU A 130 7.32 45.75 -0.55
N VAL A 131 6.26 45.16 -0.02
CA VAL A 131 5.78 43.85 -0.46
C VAL A 131 4.82 44.05 -1.62
N THR A 132 5.17 43.50 -2.78
CA THR A 132 4.34 43.55 -3.99
C THR A 132 3.62 42.22 -4.20
N GLU A 133 2.43 42.29 -4.79
CA GLU A 133 1.61 41.13 -5.17
C GLU A 133 1.46 40.07 -4.06
N PRO A 134 1.06 40.43 -2.83
CA PRO A 134 1.05 39.49 -1.71
C PRO A 134 0.05 38.32 -1.89
N ASN A 135 -0.98 38.50 -2.72
CA ASN A 135 -1.90 37.44 -3.13
C ASN A 135 -1.27 36.34 -3.99
N SER A 136 -0.15 36.61 -4.66
CA SER A 136 0.58 35.60 -5.43
C SER A 136 1.43 34.67 -4.54
N ALA A 137 1.57 35.00 -3.26
CA ALA A 137 2.32 34.20 -2.31
C ALA A 137 1.60 32.88 -2.03
N HIS A 138 2.38 31.80 -1.99
CA HIS A 138 1.85 30.45 -1.88
C HIS A 138 1.19 30.21 -0.51
N HIS A 139 -0.12 29.96 -0.51
CA HIS A 139 -0.95 29.75 0.68
C HIS A 139 -1.02 30.95 1.64
N ILE A 140 -1.03 32.18 1.12
CA ILE A 140 -1.21 33.39 1.94
C ILE A 140 -2.49 33.34 2.81
N ASP A 141 -3.56 32.70 2.33
CA ASP A 141 -4.84 32.56 3.04
C ASP A 141 -4.72 31.74 4.35
N GLU A 142 -3.72 30.85 4.44
CA GLU A 142 -3.43 30.07 5.65
C GLU A 142 -2.67 30.90 6.70
N GLU A 143 -2.05 32.01 6.28
CA GLU A 143 -1.27 32.91 7.12
C GLU A 143 -2.10 34.08 7.64
N LEU A 144 -3.36 34.24 7.20
CA LEU A 144 -4.28 35.24 7.74
C LEU A 144 -4.81 34.82 9.10
N SER A 145 -4.80 35.74 10.06
CA SER A 145 -5.35 35.52 11.40
C SER A 145 -6.87 35.64 11.38
N VAL A 146 -7.58 34.63 11.89
CA VAL A 146 -9.05 34.69 12.03
C VAL A 146 -9.41 35.81 13.02
N THR A 147 -10.08 36.84 12.55
CA THR A 147 -10.53 37.97 13.36
C THR A 147 -11.96 37.81 13.82
N HIS A 148 -12.79 37.15 13.01
CA HIS A 148 -14.18 36.79 13.30
C HIS A 148 -14.55 35.46 12.64
N GLU A 149 -15.28 34.63 13.37
CA GLU A 149 -15.91 33.43 12.83
C GLU A 149 -17.25 33.22 13.54
N ASN A 150 -18.31 33.14 12.75
CA ASN A 150 -19.66 32.92 13.26
C ASN A 150 -20.39 31.90 12.39
N PHE A 151 -21.10 30.97 13.03
CA PHE A 151 -21.92 29.97 12.36
C PHE A 151 -23.38 30.10 12.80
N ILE A 152 -24.22 30.60 11.89
CA ILE A 152 -25.64 30.77 12.11
C ILE A 152 -26.36 29.51 11.63
N GLN A 153 -26.77 28.68 12.59
CA GLN A 153 -27.62 27.53 12.31
C GLN A 153 -28.97 28.00 11.82
N THR A 154 -29.46 27.41 10.74
CA THR A 154 -30.82 27.68 10.29
C THR A 154 -31.79 27.00 11.25
N PRO A 155 -32.71 27.73 11.90
CA PRO A 155 -33.70 27.11 12.76
C PRO A 155 -34.51 26.11 11.95
N SER A 156 -34.65 24.90 12.52
CA SER A 156 -35.26 23.75 11.85
C SER A 156 -36.55 23.38 12.57
N ASP A 157 -37.69 23.69 11.97
CA ASP A 157 -38.98 23.18 12.43
C ASP A 157 -39.19 21.72 11.99
N ILE A 158 -40.04 20.98 12.72
CA ILE A 158 -40.35 19.58 12.44
C ILE A 158 -40.88 19.38 11.00
N ILE A 159 -41.70 20.33 10.53
CA ILE A 159 -42.26 20.32 9.16
C ILE A 159 -41.15 20.55 8.12
N LYS A 160 -40.20 21.45 8.41
CA LYS A 160 -39.06 21.74 7.53
C LYS A 160 -38.12 20.53 7.43
N LYS A 161 -37.81 19.87 8.56
CA LYS A 161 -37.05 18.61 8.55
C LYS A 161 -37.74 17.52 7.74
N GLY A 162 -39.07 17.43 7.82
CA GLY A 162 -39.88 16.53 7.02
C GLY A 162 -39.77 16.81 5.51
N MET A 163 -39.89 18.07 5.10
CA MET A 163 -39.72 18.48 3.69
C MET A 163 -38.29 18.28 3.18
N GLU A 164 -37.27 18.59 3.99
CA GLU A 164 -35.85 18.42 3.64
C GLU A 164 -35.48 16.93 3.46
N LEU A 165 -36.10 16.05 4.25
CA LEU A 165 -35.95 14.61 4.09
C LEU A 165 -36.56 14.09 2.78
N ILE A 166 -37.67 14.69 2.34
CA ILE A 166 -38.34 14.36 1.08
C ILE A 166 -37.60 14.96 -0.12
N SER A 167 -37.17 16.23 -0.05
CA SER A 167 -36.45 16.91 -1.13
C SER A 167 -35.06 16.33 -1.37
N GLY A 168 -34.49 15.68 -0.35
CA GLY A 168 -33.12 15.18 -0.38
C GLY A 168 -32.08 16.29 -0.21
N GLU A 169 -32.48 17.48 0.24
CA GLU A 169 -31.60 18.60 0.57
C GLU A 169 -31.90 19.10 1.98
N VAL A 170 -30.87 19.13 2.85
CA VAL A 170 -30.93 19.66 4.21
C VAL A 170 -30.05 20.90 4.29
N HIS A 171 -30.61 22.02 4.71
CA HIS A 171 -29.85 23.25 4.89
C HIS A 171 -29.33 23.33 6.34
N LYS A 172 -28.01 23.40 6.54
CA LYS A 172 -27.40 23.39 7.89
C LYS A 172 -27.24 24.79 8.47
N GLY A 173 -26.88 25.76 7.64
CA GLY A 173 -26.67 27.14 8.09
C GLY A 173 -25.61 27.87 7.29
N TYR A 174 -25.28 29.06 7.78
CA TYR A 174 -24.34 29.98 7.15
C TYR A 174 -23.12 30.17 8.04
N GLN A 175 -21.93 30.09 7.45
CA GLN A 175 -20.67 30.38 8.10
C GLN A 175 -20.11 31.70 7.55
N GLU A 176 -19.98 32.69 8.43
CA GLU A 176 -19.31 33.95 8.12
C GLU A 176 -17.93 33.93 8.76
N THR A 177 -16.90 34.19 7.95
CA THR A 177 -15.53 34.26 8.44
C THR A 177 -14.85 35.52 7.92
N GLU A 178 -14.06 36.12 8.80
CA GLU A 178 -13.14 37.20 8.47
C GLU A 178 -11.74 36.81 8.95
N LYS A 179 -10.77 36.94 8.06
CA LYS A 179 -9.36 36.75 8.35
C LYS A 179 -8.56 37.95 7.90
N MET A 180 -7.56 38.34 8.66
CA MET A 180 -6.74 39.52 8.36
C MET A 180 -5.25 39.28 8.55
N LEU A 181 -4.45 39.95 7.74
CA LEU A 181 -3.02 40.13 7.98
C LEU A 181 -2.83 41.40 8.80
N LEU A 182 -2.68 41.24 10.11
CA LEU A 182 -2.70 42.36 11.07
C LEU A 182 -1.42 43.20 11.01
N VAL A 183 -1.57 44.51 11.17
CA VAL A 183 -0.45 45.45 11.30
C VAL A 183 0.33 45.15 12.59
N GLY A 184 1.64 45.41 12.60
CA GLY A 184 2.48 45.21 13.78
C GLY A 184 2.85 43.75 14.06
N ARG A 185 2.45 42.81 13.21
CA ARG A 185 2.84 41.39 13.30
C ARG A 185 4.15 41.12 12.57
N HIS A 186 4.89 40.14 13.08
CA HIS A 186 6.04 39.57 12.39
C HIS A 186 5.59 38.89 11.10
N LEU A 187 6.29 39.14 10.00
CA LEU A 187 6.11 38.48 8.73
C LEU A 187 7.48 38.20 8.10
N MET A 188 7.66 36.96 7.69
CA MET A 188 8.79 36.50 6.88
C MET A 188 8.36 36.49 5.42
N ALA A 189 9.21 37.05 4.55
CA ALA A 189 9.01 37.06 3.12
C ALA A 189 10.21 36.44 2.39
N ILE A 190 9.94 35.52 1.48
CA ILE A 190 10.93 34.88 0.62
C ILE A 190 10.53 35.11 -0.83
N GLY A 191 11.41 35.75 -1.59
CA GLY A 191 11.16 36.08 -2.99
C GLY A 191 12.33 36.81 -3.62
N LYS A 192 12.05 37.50 -4.71
CA LYS A 192 13.01 38.36 -5.41
C LYS A 192 13.05 39.72 -4.74
N LEU A 193 14.25 40.19 -4.41
CA LEU A 193 14.47 41.55 -3.92
C LEU A 193 15.01 42.41 -5.05
N VAL A 194 14.41 43.58 -5.27
CA VAL A 194 14.80 44.54 -6.29
C VAL A 194 14.92 45.92 -5.66
N LYS A 195 15.99 46.64 -5.96
CA LYS A 195 16.09 48.06 -5.63
C LYS A 195 15.71 48.91 -6.85
N GLU A 196 14.64 49.70 -6.72
CA GLU A 196 14.18 50.65 -7.73
C GLU A 196 14.27 52.07 -7.15
N GLY A 197 15.31 52.81 -7.55
CA GLY A 197 15.62 54.11 -6.95
C GLY A 197 15.94 53.97 -5.47
N GLU A 198 15.19 54.67 -4.62
CA GLU A 198 15.32 54.63 -3.16
C GLU A 198 14.49 53.51 -2.50
N GLU A 199 13.61 52.84 -3.24
CA GLU A 199 12.68 51.84 -2.69
C GLU A 199 13.18 50.41 -2.95
N ILE A 200 13.11 49.57 -1.93
CA ILE A 200 13.38 48.13 -2.05
C ILE A 200 12.04 47.40 -2.14
N LYS A 201 11.89 46.53 -3.14
CA LYS A 201 10.66 45.76 -3.39
C LYS A 201 10.93 44.27 -3.21
N MET A 202 10.02 43.59 -2.51
CA MET A 202 9.90 42.15 -2.45
C MET A 202 8.83 41.70 -3.44
N MET A 203 9.23 40.86 -4.39
CA MET A 203 8.41 40.45 -5.53
C MET A 203 8.41 38.92 -5.72
N PRO A 204 7.42 38.38 -6.45
CA PRO A 204 7.47 37.01 -6.91
C PRO A 204 8.75 36.71 -7.73
N PRO A 205 9.44 35.59 -7.48
CA PRO A 205 10.64 35.24 -8.23
C PRO A 205 10.29 34.78 -9.66
N SER A 206 11.16 35.10 -10.63
CA SER A 206 10.96 34.76 -12.05
C SER A 206 11.29 33.30 -12.43
N SER A 207 11.47 32.42 -11.44
CA SER A 207 12.07 31.08 -11.59
C SER A 207 11.22 30.00 -10.90
N ASP A 208 11.64 28.73 -10.93
CA ASP A 208 10.99 27.60 -10.23
C ASP A 208 10.88 27.74 -8.69
N PHE A 209 11.41 28.83 -8.12
CA PHE A 209 11.26 29.14 -6.70
C PHE A 209 9.87 29.69 -6.37
N ARG A 210 9.43 29.50 -5.13
CA ARG A 210 8.10 29.93 -4.69
C ARG A 210 8.19 31.27 -3.99
N TYR A 211 7.20 32.13 -4.23
CA TYR A 211 6.97 33.30 -3.40
C TYR A 211 6.28 32.87 -2.11
N ILE A 212 6.85 33.21 -0.95
CA ILE A 212 6.35 32.78 0.36
C ILE A 212 6.26 34.01 1.26
N LEU A 213 5.09 34.20 1.85
CA LEU A 213 4.86 35.12 2.96
C LEU A 213 4.33 34.26 4.12
N SER A 214 4.94 34.33 5.30
CA SER A 214 4.51 33.51 6.44
C SER A 214 4.74 34.24 7.76
N GLN A 215 3.79 34.14 8.69
CA GLN A 215 3.96 34.66 10.06
C GLN A 215 4.90 33.79 10.90
N LYS A 216 5.23 32.58 10.43
CA LYS A 216 6.16 31.65 11.08
C LYS A 216 7.60 32.08 10.86
N THR A 217 8.47 31.66 11.78
CA THR A 217 9.92 31.85 11.59
C THR A 217 10.45 30.91 10.51
N LYS A 218 11.64 31.23 9.97
CA LYS A 218 12.34 30.35 9.00
C LYS A 218 12.46 28.92 9.52
N ASP A 219 12.87 28.74 10.78
CA ASP A 219 13.10 27.42 11.38
C ASP A 219 11.80 26.64 11.58
N GLU A 220 10.73 27.31 12.00
CA GLU A 220 9.40 26.70 12.12
C GLU A 220 8.88 26.22 10.77
N LEU A 221 9.07 27.00 9.71
CA LEU A 221 8.64 26.65 8.36
C LEU A 221 9.44 25.46 7.82
N VAL A 222 10.76 25.44 8.02
CA VAL A 222 11.62 24.30 7.67
C VAL A 222 11.17 23.04 8.42
N ARG A 223 10.94 23.14 9.74
CA ARG A 223 10.48 22.03 10.56
C ARG A 223 9.12 21.50 10.11
N LEU A 224 8.19 22.38 9.75
CA LEU A 224 6.88 22.01 9.22
C LEU A 224 7.01 21.17 7.94
N HIS A 225 7.81 21.63 6.98
CA HIS A 225 8.02 20.91 5.72
C HIS A 225 8.81 19.60 5.90
N ARG A 226 9.81 19.56 6.80
CA ARG A 226 10.51 18.33 7.18
C ARG A 226 9.56 17.31 7.82
N ASN A 227 8.68 17.76 8.73
CA ASN A 227 7.69 16.88 9.36
C ASN A 227 6.72 16.30 8.32
N LYS A 228 6.19 17.13 7.41
CA LYS A 228 5.37 16.66 6.27
C LYS A 228 6.13 15.62 5.44
N ALA A 229 7.40 15.88 5.11
CA ALA A 229 8.23 14.92 4.38
C ALA A 229 8.42 13.60 5.14
N THR A 230 8.72 13.63 6.44
CA THR A 230 8.86 12.44 7.28
C THR A 230 7.58 11.62 7.30
N ILE A 231 6.42 12.27 7.45
CA ILE A 231 5.12 11.59 7.41
C ILE A 231 4.92 10.88 6.07
N TYR A 232 5.11 11.58 4.95
CA TYR A 232 4.98 10.96 3.63
C TYR A 232 5.99 9.82 3.41
N LYS A 233 7.22 9.94 3.92
CA LYS A 233 8.23 8.88 3.85
C LYS A 233 7.77 7.62 4.60
N VAL A 234 7.23 7.78 5.80
CA VAL A 234 6.69 6.67 6.61
C VAL A 234 5.52 6.02 5.89
N LEU A 235 4.57 6.80 5.36
CA LEU A 235 3.41 6.26 4.62
C LEU A 235 3.83 5.45 3.39
N VAL A 236 4.81 5.94 2.61
CA VAL A 236 5.37 5.19 1.48
C VAL A 236 6.03 3.88 1.95
N GLY A 237 6.78 3.91 3.05
CA GLY A 237 7.39 2.72 3.64
C GLY A 237 6.36 1.66 4.05
N VAL A 238 5.30 2.08 4.75
CA VAL A 238 4.21 1.19 5.19
C VAL A 238 3.48 0.58 4.00
N LEU A 239 3.12 1.37 2.99
CA LEU A 239 2.47 0.87 1.77
C LEU A 239 3.39 -0.08 0.99
N GLY A 240 4.69 0.21 0.95
CA GLY A 240 5.68 -0.67 0.32
C GLY A 240 5.74 -2.05 0.97
N VAL A 241 5.75 -2.11 2.32
CA VAL A 241 5.75 -3.37 3.07
C VAL A 241 4.42 -4.12 2.88
N ALA A 242 3.28 -3.43 2.98
CA ALA A 242 1.96 -4.03 2.75
C ALA A 242 1.82 -4.60 1.32
N GLY A 243 2.27 -3.85 0.30
CA GLY A 243 2.26 -4.30 -1.09
C GLY A 243 3.19 -5.51 -1.31
N ALA A 244 4.41 -5.48 -0.76
CA ALA A 244 5.35 -6.59 -0.87
C ALA A 244 4.83 -7.87 -0.22
N THR A 245 4.25 -7.76 0.99
CA THR A 245 3.65 -8.91 1.69
C THR A 245 2.48 -9.51 0.92
N LEU A 246 1.60 -8.69 0.35
CA LEU A 246 0.49 -9.16 -0.51
C LEU A 246 1.01 -9.91 -1.74
N ILE A 247 2.03 -9.37 -2.43
CA ILE A 247 2.65 -10.00 -3.59
C ILE A 247 3.27 -11.35 -3.19
N CYS A 248 4.03 -11.41 -2.10
CA CYS A 248 4.61 -12.65 -1.59
C CYS A 248 3.54 -13.72 -1.30
N VAL A 249 2.41 -13.33 -0.69
CA VAL A 249 1.29 -14.26 -0.44
C VAL A 249 0.67 -14.75 -1.74
N LEU A 250 0.45 -13.87 -2.73
CA LEU A 250 -0.11 -14.26 -4.02
C LEU A 250 0.83 -15.20 -4.79
N VAL A 251 2.12 -14.91 -4.82
CA VAL A 251 3.15 -15.77 -5.42
C VAL A 251 3.20 -17.11 -4.71
N TYR A 252 3.17 -17.14 -3.38
CA TYR A 252 3.14 -18.37 -2.60
C TYR A 252 1.87 -19.20 -2.89
N ARG A 253 0.69 -18.57 -2.94
CA ARG A 253 -0.58 -19.25 -3.30
C ARG A 253 -0.53 -19.80 -4.72
N TYR A 254 0.02 -19.06 -5.67
CA TYR A 254 0.19 -19.50 -7.05
C TYR A 254 1.15 -20.70 -7.14
N TYR A 255 2.31 -20.61 -6.50
CA TYR A 255 3.29 -21.70 -6.42
C TYR A 255 2.67 -22.94 -5.78
N LYS A 256 1.95 -22.80 -4.66
CA LYS A 256 1.24 -23.89 -3.99
C LYS A 256 0.18 -24.53 -4.91
N LYS A 257 -0.55 -23.74 -5.69
CA LYS A 257 -1.54 -24.25 -6.66
C LYS A 257 -0.87 -25.09 -7.75
N ILE A 258 0.25 -24.61 -8.33
CA ILE A 258 1.01 -25.38 -9.33
C ILE A 258 1.56 -26.67 -8.74
N LYS A 259 2.14 -26.60 -7.54
CA LYS A 259 2.68 -27.78 -6.86
C LYS A 259 1.59 -28.83 -6.65
N ASN A 260 0.44 -28.44 -6.11
CA ASN A 260 -0.69 -29.34 -5.91
C ASN A 260 -1.20 -29.94 -7.22
N TYR A 261 -1.25 -29.16 -8.31
CA TYR A 261 -1.65 -29.66 -9.62
C TYR A 261 -0.68 -30.72 -10.16
N LYS A 262 0.63 -30.48 -10.04
CA LYS A 262 1.67 -31.46 -10.44
C LYS A 262 1.62 -32.73 -9.58
N ASP A 263 1.38 -32.60 -8.28
CA ASP A 263 1.27 -33.74 -7.37
C ASP A 263 -0.01 -34.56 -7.63
N GLU A 264 -1.11 -33.92 -8.05
CA GLU A 264 -2.31 -34.63 -8.49
C GLU A 264 -2.10 -35.38 -9.80
N GLN A 265 -1.41 -34.78 -10.77
CA GLN A 265 -1.06 -35.45 -12.04
C GLN A 265 -0.19 -36.68 -11.79
N ARG A 266 0.86 -36.55 -10.97
CA ARG A 266 1.71 -37.70 -10.57
C ARG A 266 0.91 -38.83 -9.95
N ARG A 267 -0.02 -38.52 -9.04
CA ARG A 267 -0.89 -39.53 -8.42
C ARG A 267 -1.82 -40.22 -9.43
N LYS A 268 -2.33 -39.50 -10.42
CA LYS A 268 -3.17 -40.06 -11.49
C LYS A 268 -2.36 -40.99 -12.40
N GLU A 269 -1.16 -40.58 -12.79
CA GLU A 269 -0.23 -41.40 -13.59
C GLU A 269 0.18 -42.68 -12.85
N GLU A 270 0.52 -42.59 -11.56
CA GLU A 270 0.84 -43.77 -10.73
C GLU A 270 -0.35 -44.73 -10.64
N PHE A 271 -1.55 -44.21 -10.43
CA PHE A 271 -2.76 -45.02 -10.36
C PHE A 271 -3.11 -45.69 -11.70
N GLN A 272 -2.91 -45.00 -12.83
CA GLN A 272 -3.05 -45.60 -14.16
C GLN A 272 -2.05 -46.74 -14.37
N ARG A 273 -0.76 -46.53 -14.05
CA ARG A 273 0.26 -47.58 -14.15
C ARG A 273 -0.06 -48.82 -13.33
N LEU A 274 -0.64 -48.65 -12.14
CA LEU A 274 -1.07 -49.77 -11.30
C LEU A 274 -2.22 -50.55 -11.95
N ARG A 275 -3.20 -49.86 -12.54
CA ARG A 275 -4.30 -50.50 -13.28
C ARG A 275 -3.79 -51.26 -14.50
N ASP A 276 -2.90 -50.66 -15.29
CA ASP A 276 -2.33 -51.31 -16.48
C ASP A 276 -1.57 -52.59 -16.13
N ARG A 277 -0.80 -52.57 -15.02
CA ARG A 277 -0.12 -53.78 -14.51
C ARG A 277 -1.11 -54.86 -14.10
N GLU A 278 -2.20 -54.48 -13.43
CA GLU A 278 -3.22 -55.44 -13.00
C GLU A 278 -3.94 -56.05 -14.21
N GLU A 279 -4.26 -55.24 -15.22
CA GLU A 279 -4.87 -55.71 -16.47
C GLU A 279 -3.94 -56.65 -17.24
N GLN A 280 -2.65 -56.31 -17.37
CA GLN A 280 -1.64 -57.20 -17.95
C GLN A 280 -1.54 -58.53 -17.18
N ARG A 281 -1.59 -58.49 -15.84
CA ARG A 281 -1.60 -59.71 -15.02
C ARG A 281 -2.84 -60.57 -15.31
N ARG A 282 -4.03 -59.96 -15.42
CA ARG A 282 -5.28 -60.65 -15.77
C ARG A 282 -5.20 -61.28 -17.16
N ALA A 283 -4.68 -60.56 -18.15
CA ALA A 283 -4.51 -61.07 -19.52
C ALA A 283 -3.55 -62.28 -19.58
N ARG A 284 -2.42 -62.23 -18.85
CA ARG A 284 -1.50 -63.38 -18.75
C ARG A 284 -2.17 -64.62 -18.15
N ILE A 285 -2.96 -64.46 -17.09
CA ILE A 285 -3.70 -65.56 -16.46
C ILE A 285 -4.76 -66.12 -17.43
N ALA A 286 -5.46 -65.27 -18.17
CA ALA A 286 -6.43 -65.70 -19.17
C ALA A 286 -5.76 -66.48 -20.33
N HIS A 287 -4.61 -66.03 -20.82
CA HIS A 287 -3.88 -66.72 -21.89
C HIS A 287 -3.35 -68.10 -21.44
N ARG A 288 -2.96 -68.28 -20.16
CA ARG A 288 -2.56 -69.59 -19.61
C ARG A 288 -3.74 -70.57 -19.50
N ARG A 289 -4.99 -70.09 -19.58
CA ARG A 289 -6.21 -70.92 -19.59
C ARG A 289 -6.74 -71.24 -20.99
N ASN A 290 -6.07 -70.82 -22.07
CA ASN A 290 -6.52 -71.13 -23.41
C ASN A 290 -6.20 -72.61 -23.75
N PRO A 291 -7.17 -73.49 -24.07
CA PRO A 291 -6.95 -74.94 -24.20
C PRO A 291 -6.19 -75.39 -25.47
N GLU A 292 -5.67 -74.47 -26.29
CA GLU A 292 -5.12 -74.80 -27.61
C GLU A 292 -3.60 -75.01 -27.66
N THR A 293 -2.88 -74.90 -26.54
CA THR A 293 -1.43 -75.16 -26.49
C THR A 293 -1.05 -76.57 -26.00
N LEU A 294 -2.02 -77.48 -25.88
CA LEU A 294 -1.81 -78.90 -25.49
C LEU A 294 -1.66 -79.88 -26.67
N LEU A 295 -1.43 -79.39 -27.89
CA LEU A 295 -1.31 -80.22 -29.10
C LEU A 295 0.02 -80.00 -29.82
N SER A 296 1.13 -80.39 -29.18
CA SER A 296 2.35 -80.83 -29.89
C SER A 296 3.38 -81.41 -28.92
N ASN A 297 3.09 -82.61 -28.42
CA ASN A 297 4.08 -83.69 -28.32
C ASN A 297 3.40 -84.95 -27.77
N THR A 298 2.76 -85.67 -28.67
CA THR A 298 2.49 -87.10 -28.51
C THR A 298 3.82 -87.86 -28.52
N ASN A 299 4.15 -88.53 -27.42
CA ASN A 299 4.54 -89.95 -27.38
C ASN A 299 5.11 -90.31 -26.00
N SER A 300 4.26 -90.83 -25.11
CA SER A 300 4.56 -92.03 -24.30
C SER A 300 3.46 -92.22 -23.26
N ASP A 301 2.90 -93.43 -23.28
CA ASP A 301 1.78 -93.91 -22.50
C ASP A 301 1.95 -93.86 -20.96
N THR A 302 0.79 -93.86 -20.30
CA THR A 302 0.50 -94.32 -18.93
C THR A 302 1.07 -93.52 -17.75
N SER A 303 0.25 -92.65 -17.16
CA SER A 303 -0.36 -92.84 -15.82
C SER A 303 -0.98 -91.53 -15.31
N ASP A 304 -2.27 -91.57 -15.00
CA ASP A 304 -3.00 -90.54 -14.29
C ASP A 304 -2.33 -90.17 -12.94
N ASN A 305 -2.36 -88.87 -12.59
CA ASN A 305 -2.04 -88.24 -11.27
C ASN A 305 -0.65 -87.58 -11.06
N ASP A 306 -0.24 -86.64 -11.93
CA ASP A 306 0.97 -85.83 -11.67
C ASP A 306 0.76 -84.29 -11.60
N TRP A 307 -0.42 -83.77 -11.95
CA TRP A 307 -0.69 -82.31 -11.94
C TRP A 307 -0.98 -81.69 -10.56
N ASP A 308 -0.99 -82.51 -9.49
CA ASP A 308 -1.29 -82.07 -8.11
C ASP A 308 -0.11 -82.22 -7.14
N GLN A 309 1.00 -82.83 -7.57
CA GLN A 309 2.17 -83.03 -6.71
C GLN A 309 3.08 -81.80 -6.60
N SER A 310 2.94 -80.79 -7.47
CA SER A 310 3.74 -79.55 -7.44
C SER A 310 3.08 -78.39 -6.68
N LYS A 311 1.81 -78.51 -6.28
CA LYS A 311 1.03 -77.43 -5.63
C LYS A 311 1.10 -77.46 -4.11
N CYS A 312 1.14 -76.28 -3.50
CA CYS A 312 1.11 -76.09 -2.05
C CYS A 312 -0.07 -76.82 -1.41
N VAL A 313 0.20 -77.67 -0.41
CA VAL A 313 -0.84 -78.48 0.27
C VAL A 313 -1.83 -77.64 1.10
N VAL A 314 -1.54 -76.35 1.31
CA VAL A 314 -2.38 -75.44 2.11
C VAL A 314 -3.35 -74.65 1.21
N CYS A 315 -2.84 -73.95 0.19
CA CYS A 315 -3.70 -73.14 -0.69
C CYS A 315 -4.16 -73.85 -1.96
N LEU A 316 -3.56 -74.99 -2.31
CA LEU A 316 -3.81 -75.77 -3.53
C LEU A 316 -3.74 -74.95 -4.83
N THR A 317 -3.08 -73.78 -4.78
CA THR A 317 -3.07 -72.77 -5.85
C THR A 317 -1.65 -72.43 -6.29
N ASN A 318 -0.79 -72.02 -5.35
CA ASN A 318 0.60 -71.65 -5.63
C ASN A 318 1.51 -72.89 -5.65
N GLU A 319 2.63 -72.81 -6.36
CA GLU A 319 3.63 -73.88 -6.43
C GLU A 319 4.42 -74.01 -5.12
N ARG A 320 4.93 -75.21 -4.85
CA ARG A 320 5.76 -75.50 -3.68
C ARG A 320 7.16 -74.92 -3.91
N GLU A 321 7.49 -73.85 -3.21
CA GLU A 321 8.76 -73.14 -3.40
C GLU A 321 9.59 -73.07 -2.10
N VAL A 322 9.11 -73.68 -1.00
CA VAL A 322 9.75 -73.58 0.30
C VAL A 322 10.11 -74.97 0.85
N VAL A 323 11.38 -75.14 1.22
CA VAL A 323 11.88 -76.27 2.02
C VAL A 323 11.72 -75.94 3.49
N LEU A 324 11.07 -76.85 4.23
CA LEU A 324 10.91 -76.79 5.68
C LEU A 324 12.13 -77.42 6.37
N LEU A 325 13.01 -76.61 6.96
CA LEU A 325 14.24 -77.12 7.59
C LEU A 325 13.93 -77.84 8.92
N ASN A 326 14.70 -78.90 9.17
CA ASN A 326 14.55 -80.00 10.14
C ASN A 326 13.89 -81.27 9.58
N CYS A 327 12.88 -81.17 8.72
CA CYS A 327 12.27 -82.35 8.07
C CYS A 327 12.50 -82.44 6.55
N GLY A 328 12.90 -81.35 5.90
CA GLY A 328 13.24 -81.32 4.48
C GLY A 328 12.04 -81.37 3.51
N HIS A 329 10.80 -81.38 4.00
CA HIS A 329 9.62 -81.43 3.13
C HIS A 329 9.43 -80.13 2.32
N VAL A 330 9.21 -80.28 1.02
CA VAL A 330 8.80 -79.22 0.10
C VAL A 330 7.31 -79.39 -0.17
N CYS A 331 6.47 -78.72 0.62
CA CYS A 331 5.01 -78.91 0.57
C CYS A 331 4.19 -77.62 0.59
N VAL A 332 4.81 -76.45 0.80
CA VAL A 332 4.11 -75.15 0.89
C VAL A 332 4.73 -74.09 -0.04
N CYS A 333 3.93 -73.09 -0.42
CA CYS A 333 4.40 -71.87 -1.08
C CYS A 333 4.93 -70.85 -0.07
N GLY A 334 5.58 -69.78 -0.55
CA GLY A 334 6.14 -68.69 0.25
C GLY A 334 5.10 -68.07 1.17
N ASP A 335 3.94 -67.67 0.62
CA ASP A 335 2.87 -67.04 1.40
C ASP A 335 2.36 -67.96 2.52
N CYS A 336 2.14 -69.24 2.23
CA CYS A 336 1.64 -70.20 3.21
C CYS A 336 2.69 -70.58 4.27
N ALA A 337 3.99 -70.57 3.93
CA ALA A 337 5.06 -70.84 4.89
C ALA A 337 5.06 -69.82 6.04
N PHE A 338 4.91 -68.54 5.72
CA PHE A 338 4.82 -67.47 6.73
C PHE A 338 3.51 -67.54 7.52
N ALA A 339 2.42 -68.01 6.91
CA ALA A 339 1.10 -68.10 7.53
C ALA A 339 0.87 -69.30 8.46
N LEU A 340 1.82 -70.25 8.57
CA LEU A 340 1.67 -71.41 9.47
C LEU A 340 1.46 -70.99 10.93
N PRO A 341 0.61 -71.68 11.73
CA PRO A 341 0.38 -71.33 13.13
C PRO A 341 1.62 -71.58 13.99
N GLU A 342 1.76 -70.87 15.12
CA GLU A 342 2.82 -71.13 16.09
C GLU A 342 2.44 -72.21 17.11
N PRO A 343 3.37 -73.12 17.48
CA PRO A 343 4.72 -73.28 16.90
C PRO A 343 4.66 -73.84 15.47
N LYS A 344 5.54 -73.35 14.59
CA LYS A 344 5.58 -73.74 13.17
C LYS A 344 5.84 -75.26 13.05
N LYS A 345 4.92 -75.99 12.43
CA LYS A 345 5.01 -77.44 12.20
C LYS A 345 4.80 -77.77 10.73
N CYS A 346 5.48 -78.79 10.24
CA CYS A 346 5.30 -79.30 8.89
C CYS A 346 3.88 -79.87 8.71
N PRO A 347 3.10 -79.46 7.70
CA PRO A 347 1.77 -80.02 7.44
C PRO A 347 1.76 -81.52 7.14
N VAL A 348 2.89 -82.07 6.67
CA VAL A 348 3.02 -83.46 6.25
C VAL A 348 3.45 -84.36 7.43
N CYS A 349 4.60 -84.07 8.04
CA CYS A 349 5.17 -84.93 9.09
C CYS A 349 5.00 -84.39 10.52
N ARG A 350 4.46 -83.18 10.70
CA ARG A 350 4.24 -82.50 11.99
C ARG A 350 5.50 -82.17 12.81
N GLU A 351 6.69 -82.41 12.27
CA GLU A 351 7.98 -81.97 12.81
C GLU A 351 8.02 -80.44 12.99
N ARG A 352 8.70 -79.94 14.03
CA ARG A 352 8.87 -78.50 14.27
C ARG A 352 9.81 -77.90 13.23
N VAL A 353 9.35 -76.85 12.55
CA VAL A 353 10.12 -76.13 11.53
C VAL A 353 10.86 -74.97 12.19
N GLU A 354 12.19 -74.95 12.06
CA GLU A 354 13.01 -73.87 12.63
C GLU A 354 13.27 -72.74 11.61
N ARG A 355 13.42 -73.10 10.34
CA ARG A 355 13.71 -72.15 9.26
C ARG A 355 13.05 -72.58 7.95
N PHE A 356 12.79 -71.60 7.10
CA PHE A 356 12.24 -71.76 5.76
C PHE A 356 13.31 -71.34 4.74
N VAL A 357 13.53 -72.14 3.70
CA VAL A 357 14.43 -71.79 2.59
C VAL A 357 13.66 -71.88 1.29
N THR A 358 13.68 -70.80 0.51
CA THR A 358 13.05 -70.78 -0.81
C THR A 358 13.93 -71.50 -1.83
N THR A 359 13.40 -72.50 -2.50
CA THR A 359 14.07 -73.21 -3.59
C THR A 359 13.66 -72.61 -4.93
N PHE A 360 14.66 -72.22 -5.71
CA PHE A 360 14.48 -71.85 -7.11
C PHE A 360 14.68 -73.11 -7.96
N THR A 361 13.60 -73.65 -8.51
CA THR A 361 13.68 -74.69 -9.54
C THR A 361 13.56 -73.98 -10.90
N PRO A 362 14.57 -74.10 -11.79
CA PRO A 362 14.59 -73.38 -13.07
C PRO A 362 13.53 -73.86 -14.06
#